data_AF-A0A7S7LW62-F1
#
_entry.id   AF-A0A7S7LW62-F1
#
_cell.length_a   1.000
_cell.length_b   1.000
_cell.length_c   1.000
_cell.angle_alpha   90.00
_cell.angle_beta   90.00
_cell.angle_gamma   90.00
#
_symmetry.space_group_name_H-M   'P 1'
#
loop_
_entity.id
_entity.type
_entity.pdbx_description
1 polymer ?
#
loop_
_entity_poly.entity_id
_entity_poly.type
_entity_poly.pdbx_seq_one_letter_code
_entity_poly.pdbx_strand_id
1 'polypeptide(L)'
;MIHGSKEINNFDEKLTCEGIIGDGCGGGRLFTINENKLKAYDPQSKTTIILLENIYKPISISKRGCTIFITCKDENIEFDLSSMSKLNHNL
;
A
#
# COMPACT_ATOMS: atom_id res chain seq x y z
N MET A 1 -10.84 -36.31 -9.56
CA MET A 1 -10.54 -35.64 -8.27
C MET A 1 -9.16 -35.04 -8.39
N ILE A 2 -9.05 -33.72 -8.42
CA ILE A 2 -7.78 -33.01 -8.23
C ILE A 2 -8.01 -32.12 -7.01
N HIS A 3 -7.33 -32.46 -5.91
CA HIS A 3 -7.39 -31.73 -4.66
C HIS A 3 -6.46 -30.52 -4.72
N GLY A 4 -7.01 -29.33 -4.43
CA GLY A 4 -6.37 -28.34 -3.55
C GLY A 4 -5.25 -27.44 -4.09
N SER A 5 -5.58 -26.17 -4.28
CA SER A 5 -4.83 -25.00 -3.76
C SER A 5 -5.67 -23.73 -4.02
N LYS A 6 -6.52 -23.33 -3.08
CA LYS A 6 -6.24 -22.27 -2.08
C LYS A 6 -6.22 -20.88 -2.74
N GLU A 7 -7.21 -20.06 -2.39
CA GLU A 7 -7.41 -18.68 -2.87
C GLU A 7 -6.09 -17.95 -3.10
N ILE A 8 -5.80 -17.67 -4.37
CA ILE A 8 -4.65 -16.88 -4.80
C ILE A 8 -4.98 -15.44 -4.43
N ASN A 9 -4.32 -14.92 -3.40
CA ASN A 9 -4.22 -13.48 -3.16
C ASN A 9 -3.53 -12.85 -4.38
N ASN A 10 -4.30 -12.50 -5.41
CA ASN A 10 -3.81 -11.96 -6.67
C ASN A 10 -3.48 -10.46 -6.50
N PHE A 11 -2.50 -10.18 -5.64
CA PHE A 11 -1.94 -8.84 -5.51
C PHE A 11 -1.07 -8.57 -6.73
N ASP A 12 -1.37 -7.49 -7.46
CA ASP A 12 -0.48 -6.99 -8.50
C ASP A 12 0.83 -6.56 -7.82
N GLU A 13 1.93 -7.21 -8.20
CA GLU A 13 3.28 -6.97 -7.65
C GLU A 13 3.73 -5.52 -7.82
N LYS A 14 3.24 -4.80 -8.84
CA LYS A 14 3.55 -3.38 -9.02
C LYS A 14 2.75 -2.48 -8.10
N LEU A 15 1.55 -2.91 -7.71
CA LEU A 15 0.62 -2.16 -6.87
C LEU A 15 0.64 -2.65 -5.42
N THR A 16 1.66 -3.42 -5.04
CA THR A 16 1.82 -3.90 -3.67
C THR A 16 3.28 -3.79 -3.22
N CYS A 17 3.52 -3.30 -2.00
CA CYS A 17 4.84 -3.32 -1.38
C CYS A 17 4.75 -3.69 0.11
N GLU A 18 5.84 -4.24 0.65
CA GLU A 18 5.91 -4.63 2.05
C GLU A 18 6.39 -3.47 2.94
N GLY A 19 5.88 -3.44 4.17
CA GLY A 19 6.43 -2.63 5.24
C GLY A 19 7.76 -3.17 5.74
N ILE A 20 8.73 -2.28 5.95
CA ILE A 20 10.08 -2.64 6.39
C ILE A 20 10.06 -2.90 7.90
N ILE A 21 10.40 -4.11 8.32
CA ILE A 21 10.49 -4.46 9.74
C ILE A 21 11.63 -3.65 10.39
N GLY A 22 11.33 -3.04 11.54
CA GLY A 22 12.31 -2.26 12.31
C GLY A 22 12.42 -0.78 11.95
N ASP A 23 11.69 -0.29 10.93
CA ASP A 23 11.68 1.13 10.57
C ASP A 23 10.68 1.99 11.36
N GLY A 24 9.92 1.36 12.27
CA GLY A 24 8.92 2.01 13.12
C GLY A 24 7.59 2.34 12.43
N CYS A 25 7.46 2.10 11.12
CA CYS A 25 6.34 2.58 10.31
C CYS A 25 5.73 1.47 9.46
N GLY A 26 4.88 0.65 10.09
CA GLY A 26 4.09 -0.36 9.38
C GLY A 26 4.86 -1.61 8.93
N GLY A 27 6.00 -1.90 9.56
CA GLY A 27 6.74 -3.15 9.35
C GLY A 27 5.86 -4.39 9.48
N GLY A 28 6.04 -5.35 8.57
CA GLY A 28 5.26 -6.60 8.54
C GLY A 28 3.85 -6.47 7.97
N ARG A 29 3.43 -5.27 7.50
CA ARG A 29 2.17 -5.06 6.78
C ARG A 29 2.40 -5.04 5.27
N LEU A 30 1.35 -5.36 4.52
CA LEU A 30 1.32 -5.18 3.07
C LEU A 30 0.58 -3.88 2.75
N PHE A 31 1.18 -3.03 1.93
CA PHE A 31 0.54 -1.84 1.38
C PHE A 31 0.16 -2.15 -0.06
N THR A 32 -1.13 -2.07 -0.39
CA THR A 32 -1.63 -2.41 -1.73
C THR A 32 -2.58 -1.35 -2.25
N ILE A 33 -2.55 -1.10 -3.56
CA ILE A 33 -3.51 -0.25 -4.24
C ILE A 33 -4.51 -1.13 -4.96
N ASN A 34 -5.77 -1.05 -4.53
CA ASN A 34 -6.86 -1.83 -5.08
C ASN A 34 -8.14 -1.01 -5.01
N GLU A 35 -8.97 -1.07 -6.07
CA GLU A 35 -10.21 -0.27 -6.18
C GLU A 35 -9.99 1.24 -5.99
N ASN A 36 -8.88 1.79 -6.50
CA ASN A 36 -8.49 3.20 -6.35
C ASN A 36 -8.24 3.63 -4.89
N LYS A 37 -7.89 2.69 -4.01
CA LYS A 37 -7.59 2.95 -2.60
C LYS A 37 -6.24 2.36 -2.19
N LEU A 38 -5.48 3.12 -1.39
CA LEU A 38 -4.33 2.59 -0.66
C LEU A 38 -4.86 1.88 0.58
N LYS A 39 -4.58 0.58 0.68
CA LYS A 39 -4.98 -0.28 1.79
C LYS A 39 -3.71 -0.78 2.49
N ALA A 40 -3.75 -0.85 3.82
CA ALA A 40 -2.76 -1.57 4.60
C ALA A 40 -3.39 -2.85 5.17
N TYR A 41 -2.82 -3.99 4.81
CA TYR A 41 -3.21 -5.30 5.31
C TYR A 41 -2.21 -5.78 6.35
N ASP A 42 -2.71 -6.21 7.50
CA ASP A 42 -1.94 -6.84 8.56
C ASP A 42 -2.13 -8.37 8.49
N PRO A 43 -1.10 -9.14 8.09
CA PRO A 43 -1.20 -10.59 7.98
C PRO A 43 -1.42 -11.31 9.31
N GLN A 44 -1.01 -10.70 10.44
CA GLN A 44 -1.13 -11.33 11.76
C GLN A 44 -2.57 -11.26 12.26
N SER A 45 -3.18 -10.09 12.20
CA SER A 45 -4.57 -9.88 12.63
C SER A 45 -5.59 -10.19 11.53
N LYS A 46 -5.15 -10.34 10.28
CA LYS A 46 -5.98 -10.47 9.07
C LYS A 46 -6.91 -9.28 8.84
N THR A 47 -6.54 -8.10 9.33
CA THR A 47 -7.33 -6.88 9.18
C THR A 47 -6.78 -6.00 8.06
N THR A 48 -7.68 -5.33 7.35
CA THR A 48 -7.35 -4.32 6.34
C THR A 48 -7.88 -2.96 6.76
N ILE A 49 -7.05 -1.93 6.66
CA ILE A 49 -7.46 -0.53 6.82
C ILE A 49 -7.28 0.23 5.51
N ILE A 50 -8.19 1.16 5.24
CA ILE A 50 -8.08 2.11 4.11
C ILE A 50 -7.31 3.33 4.62
N LEU A 51 -6.20 3.64 3.97
CA LEU A 51 -5.34 4.78 4.33
C LEU A 51 -5.64 6.01 3.47
N LEU A 52 -5.91 5.78 2.18
CA LEU A 52 -6.18 6.85 1.23
C LEU A 52 -7.13 6.35 0.13
N GLU A 53 -8.05 7.22 -0.29
CA GLU A 53 -8.98 6.97 -1.38
C GLU A 53 -8.70 7.89 -2.58
N ASN A 54 -9.39 7.63 -3.69
CA ASN A 54 -9.35 8.44 -4.91
C ASN A 54 -7.95 8.47 -5.58
N ILE A 55 -7.30 7.31 -5.69
CA ILE A 55 -6.04 7.14 -6.41
C ILE A 55 -6.35 6.71 -7.84
N TYR A 56 -6.10 7.59 -8.82
CA TYR A 56 -6.47 7.34 -10.21
C TYR A 56 -5.27 6.87 -11.04
N LYS A 57 -5.46 5.77 -11.79
CA LYS A 57 -4.46 5.19 -12.72
C LYS A 57 -3.07 4.99 -12.07
N PRO A 58 -2.97 4.23 -10.96
CA PRO A 58 -1.68 3.92 -10.34
C PRO A 58 -0.84 3.04 -11.28
N ILE A 59 0.47 3.30 -11.30
CA ILE A 59 1.48 2.56 -12.06
C ILE A 59 2.33 1.72 -11.11
N SER A 60 2.74 2.29 -9.98
CA SER A 60 3.56 1.59 -8.99
C SER A 60 3.42 2.16 -7.59
N ILE A 61 3.72 1.34 -6.58
CA ILE A 61 3.86 1.73 -5.18
C ILE A 61 5.24 1.33 -4.64
N SER A 62 5.78 2.13 -3.73
CA SER A 62 6.95 1.77 -2.92
C SER A 62 6.90 2.45 -1.56
N LYS A 63 7.79 2.04 -0.66
CA LYS A 63 7.91 2.58 0.70
C LYS A 63 9.35 2.97 1.00
N ARG A 64 9.55 4.11 1.66
CA ARG A 64 10.85 4.52 2.22
C ARG A 64 10.64 5.25 3.53
N GLY A 65 11.19 4.71 4.63
CA GLY A 65 10.90 5.23 5.97
C GLY A 65 9.38 5.24 6.20
N CYS A 66 8.83 6.31 6.79
CA CYS A 66 7.40 6.41 7.04
C CYS A 66 6.57 6.82 5.82
N THR A 67 7.17 7.01 4.64
CA THR A 67 6.45 7.51 3.45
C THR A 67 6.16 6.38 2.46
N ILE A 68 4.90 6.31 2.03
CA ILE A 68 4.44 5.53 0.88
C ILE A 68 4.44 6.43 -0.35
N PHE A 69 5.13 5.99 -1.39
CA PHE A 69 5.23 6.67 -2.67
C PHE A 69 4.38 5.93 -3.69
N ILE A 70 3.45 6.64 -4.32
CA ILE A 70 2.57 6.10 -5.35
C ILE A 70 2.78 6.90 -6.62
N THR A 71 3.24 6.23 -7.66
CA THR A 71 3.33 6.83 -8.99
C THR A 71 2.06 6.50 -9.75
N CYS A 72 1.35 7.54 -10.18
CA CYS A 72 0.21 7.46 -11.08
C CYS A 72 0.62 7.94 -12.47
N LYS A 73 -0.24 7.70 -13.47
CA LYS A 73 0.01 8.19 -14.83
C LYS A 73 0.12 9.71 -14.91
N ASP A 74 -0.70 10.41 -14.13
CA ASP A 74 -0.92 11.85 -14.25
C ASP A 74 -0.31 12.64 -13.06
N GLU A 75 0.07 11.96 -11.95
CA GLU A 75 0.62 12.58 -10.74
C GLU A 75 1.49 11.60 -9.91
N ASN A 76 2.23 12.13 -8.93
CA ASN A 76 2.84 11.32 -7.86
C ASN A 76 2.20 11.70 -6.52
N ILE A 77 1.89 10.70 -5.70
CA ILE A 77 1.30 10.88 -4.37
C ILE A 77 2.29 10.37 -3.33
N GLU A 78 2.54 11.20 -2.31
CA GLU A 78 3.31 10.83 -1.13
C GLU A 78 2.37 10.80 0.08
N PHE A 79 2.34 9.69 0.80
CA PHE A 79 1.52 9.50 1.99
C PHE A 79 2.41 9.17 3.18
N ASP A 80 2.37 10.00 4.22
CA ASP A 80 3.13 9.82 5.45
C ASP A 80 2.32 8.98 6.45
N LEU A 81 2.85 7.80 6.78
CA LEU A 81 2.28 6.85 7.74
C LEU A 81 2.37 7.34 9.18
N SER A 82 3.29 8.26 9.49
CA SER A 82 3.45 8.80 10.84
C SER A 82 2.38 9.83 11.16
N SER A 83 2.05 10.69 10.19
CA SER A 83 0.99 11.70 10.30
C SER A 83 -0.37 11.21 9.81
N MET A 84 -0.41 10.04 9.14
CA MET A 84 -1.60 9.48 8.49
C MET A 84 -2.23 10.45 7.49
N SER A 85 -1.40 11.13 6.69
CA SER A 85 -1.84 12.17 5.75
C SER A 85 -1.03 12.18 4.45
N LYS A 86 -1.62 12.74 3.39
CA LYS A 86 -0.83 13.11 2.20
C LYS A 86 0.18 14.19 2.57
N LEU A 87 1.38 14.11 2.00
CA LEU A 87 2.33 15.22 2.05
C LEU A 87 1.91 16.26 1.01
N ASN A 88 1.55 17.44 1.49
CA ASN A 88 1.31 18.59 0.62
C ASN A 88 2.65 19.32 0.47
N HIS A 89 3.25 19.27 -0.71
CA HIS A 89 4.35 20.17 -1.06
C HIS A 89 3.75 21.55 -1.35
N ASN A 90 3.38 22.27 -0.30
CA ASN A 90 3.14 23.71 -0.41
C ASN A 90 4.51 24.37 -0.64
N LEU A 91 4.76 24.78 -1.89
CA LEU A 91 5.85 25.68 -2.27
C LEU A 91 5.65 27.07 -1.64
#